data_AF-A0AAN6MC03-F1
#
_entry.id   AF-A0AAN6MC03-F1
#
_cell.length_a   1.000
_cell.length_b   1.000
_cell.length_c   1.000
_cell.angle_alpha   90.00
_cell.angle_beta   90.00
_cell.angle_gamma   90.00
#
_symmetry.space_group_name_H-M   'P 1'
#
loop_
_entity.id
_entity.type
_entity.pdbx_description
1 polymer ?
#
loop_
_entity_poly.entity_id
_entity_poly.type
_entity_poly.pdbx_seq_one_letter_code
_entity_poly.pdbx_strand_id
1 'polypeptide(L)'
;MLLPPPSPPPAPPPPTLFPPTHQPPTTTTATTTATTTLPTPPPIPTTAPPNTLLVSLLVYNGWPFADHWEYFVSSPADPEVGVVVQAAGDVRGGFWLEVKRGWRVGMVADRGGGVRRVGLGWVGEEYFRGDGDAGLEKLCGFEGVLFRARAPGKTLRSVDGKGGATAGRERITQRNCQTWVVEAAEEGVKEGIWGQEVVDYLRGASMMDC
;
A
#
# COMPACT_ATOMS: atom_id res chain seq x y z
N MET A 1 13.18 9.31 -66.08
CA MET A 1 12.30 8.14 -65.82
C MET A 1 12.04 8.11 -64.33
N LEU A 2 10.82 8.43 -63.89
CA LEU A 2 10.41 8.38 -62.49
C LEU A 2 9.92 6.95 -62.17
N LEU A 3 10.50 6.32 -61.14
CA LEU A 3 10.08 5.00 -60.67
C LEU A 3 8.66 5.10 -60.05
N PRO A 4 7.76 4.14 -60.32
CA PRO A 4 6.45 4.12 -59.68
C PRO A 4 6.58 3.84 -58.18
N PRO A 5 5.65 4.36 -57.35
CA PRO A 5 5.66 4.11 -55.91
C PRO A 5 5.42 2.62 -55.61
N PRO A 6 5.97 2.10 -54.49
CA PRO A 6 5.76 0.71 -54.09
C PRO A 6 4.29 0.45 -53.75
N SER A 7 3.79 -0.73 -54.15
CA SER A 7 2.42 -1.17 -53.87
C SER A 7 2.16 -1.31 -52.35
N PRO A 8 0.95 -0.99 -51.87
CA PRO A 8 0.59 -1.22 -50.48
C PRO A 8 0.55 -2.72 -50.14
N PRO A 9 0.78 -3.10 -48.87
CA PRO A 9 0.69 -4.49 -48.43
C PRO A 9 -0.75 -5.03 -48.56
N PRO A 10 -0.92 -6.34 -48.74
CA PRO A 10 -2.24 -6.97 -48.84
C PRO A 10 -3.04 -6.81 -47.54
N ALA A 11 -4.36 -6.63 -47.66
CA ALA A 11 -5.27 -6.54 -46.53
C ALA A 11 -5.30 -7.86 -45.72
N PRO A 12 -5.52 -7.80 -44.40
CA PRO A 12 -5.68 -9.00 -43.58
C PRO A 12 -6.92 -9.80 -44.00
N PRO A 13 -6.91 -11.13 -43.85
CA PRO A 13 -8.06 -11.97 -44.19
C PRO A 13 -9.27 -11.67 -43.29
N PRO A 14 -10.50 -11.86 -43.79
CA PRO A 14 -11.71 -11.68 -42.98
C PRO A 14 -11.81 -12.72 -41.86
N PRO A 15 -12.44 -12.38 -40.71
CA PRO A 15 -12.64 -13.33 -39.63
C PRO A 15 -13.58 -14.47 -40.06
N THR A 16 -13.16 -15.71 -39.80
CA THR A 16 -13.94 -16.92 -40.05
C THR A 16 -15.13 -16.97 -39.07
N LEU A 17 -16.36 -16.90 -39.59
CA LEU A 17 -17.58 -17.16 -38.83
C LEU A 17 -17.77 -18.67 -38.68
N PHE A 18 -17.57 -19.20 -37.47
CA PHE A 18 -17.96 -20.56 -37.11
C PHE A 18 -19.45 -20.61 -36.68
N PRO A 19 -20.19 -21.69 -37.00
CA PRO A 19 -21.60 -21.83 -36.61
C PRO A 19 -21.77 -22.10 -35.10
N PRO A 20 -22.91 -21.74 -34.48
CA PRO A 20 -23.14 -21.90 -33.05
C PRO A 20 -23.52 -23.36 -32.72
N THR A 21 -22.63 -24.08 -32.04
CA THR A 21 -23.01 -25.30 -31.32
C THR A 21 -23.63 -24.92 -29.98
N HIS A 22 -24.95 -25.03 -29.89
CA HIS A 22 -25.69 -25.02 -28.63
C HIS A 22 -25.28 -26.22 -27.78
N GLN A 23 -24.48 -25.98 -26.76
CA GLN A 23 -24.38 -26.82 -25.57
C GLN A 23 -24.84 -25.96 -24.39
N PRO A 24 -25.84 -26.37 -23.59
CA PRO A 24 -26.24 -25.60 -22.42
C PRO A 24 -25.08 -25.61 -21.41
N PRO A 25 -24.51 -24.46 -21.00
CA PRO A 25 -23.74 -24.43 -19.77
C PRO A 25 -24.72 -24.72 -18.63
N THR A 26 -24.43 -25.77 -17.86
CA THR A 26 -25.03 -26.02 -16.56
C THR A 26 -24.83 -24.76 -15.70
N THR A 27 -25.92 -24.05 -15.43
CA THR A 27 -25.95 -22.96 -14.47
C THR A 27 -25.83 -23.54 -13.07
N THR A 28 -24.61 -23.86 -12.64
CA THR A 28 -24.32 -24.01 -11.21
C THR A 28 -24.14 -22.60 -10.69
N THR A 29 -25.22 -22.03 -10.15
CA THR A 29 -25.15 -20.89 -9.24
C THR A 29 -24.31 -21.32 -8.04
N ALA A 30 -22.99 -21.13 -8.14
CA ALA A 30 -22.14 -21.11 -6.98
C ALA A 30 -22.51 -19.83 -6.22
N THR A 31 -23.37 -19.98 -5.22
CA THR A 31 -23.46 -19.03 -4.12
C THR A 31 -22.09 -19.01 -3.48
N THR A 32 -21.22 -18.11 -3.92
CA THR A 32 -19.98 -17.80 -3.22
C THR A 32 -20.41 -17.13 -1.92
N THR A 33 -20.61 -17.93 -0.88
CA THR A 33 -20.50 -17.47 0.49
C THR A 33 -19.10 -16.86 0.59
N ALA A 34 -19.02 -15.54 0.53
CA ALA A 34 -17.82 -14.80 0.87
C ALA A 34 -17.57 -15.03 2.36
N THR A 35 -16.84 -16.09 2.67
CA THR A 35 -16.21 -16.24 3.97
C THR A 35 -15.14 -15.17 3.99
N THR A 36 -15.40 -14.03 4.63
CA THR A 36 -14.42 -12.95 4.84
C THR A 36 -13.32 -13.49 5.78
N THR A 37 -12.39 -14.27 5.23
CA THR A 37 -11.16 -14.65 5.91
C THR A 37 -10.17 -13.49 5.78
N LEU A 38 -9.58 -13.06 6.89
CA LEU A 38 -8.48 -12.09 6.92
C LEU A 38 -7.43 -12.51 5.87
N PRO A 39 -6.92 -11.60 5.02
CA PRO A 39 -5.88 -11.97 4.07
C PRO A 39 -4.70 -12.55 4.83
N THR A 40 -4.10 -13.60 4.27
CA THR A 40 -2.90 -14.21 4.84
C THR A 40 -1.72 -13.25 4.64
N PRO A 41 -0.95 -12.93 5.69
CA PRO A 41 0.29 -12.16 5.55
C PRO A 41 1.27 -12.83 4.57
N PRO A 42 2.15 -12.05 3.91
CA PRO A 42 3.20 -12.61 3.08
C PRO A 42 4.10 -13.55 3.91
N PRO A 43 4.48 -14.73 3.38
CA PRO A 43 5.37 -15.63 4.08
C PRO A 43 6.76 -15.00 4.20
N ILE A 44 7.25 -14.80 5.43
CA ILE A 44 8.58 -14.23 5.68
C ILE A 44 9.53 -15.36 6.08
N PRO A 45 10.67 -15.52 5.39
CA PRO A 45 11.74 -16.41 5.85
C PRO A 45 12.13 -16.09 7.30
N THR A 46 12.18 -17.10 8.16
CA THR A 46 12.56 -16.94 9.58
C THR A 46 14.02 -16.54 9.76
N THR A 47 14.87 -16.87 8.78
CA THR A 47 16.27 -16.44 8.75
C THR A 47 16.41 -15.23 7.83
N ALA A 48 17.03 -14.18 8.35
CA ALA A 48 17.35 -12.99 7.58
C ALA A 48 18.32 -13.34 6.44
N PRO A 49 18.01 -12.99 5.18
CA PRO A 49 19.02 -12.97 4.14
C PRO A 49 20.17 -12.02 4.53
N PRO A 50 21.41 -12.29 4.11
CA PRO A 50 22.53 -11.39 4.37
C PRO A 50 22.23 -9.96 3.92
N ASN A 51 22.67 -8.97 4.70
CA ASN A 51 22.57 -7.55 4.34
C ASN A 51 21.12 -7.09 4.10
N THR A 52 20.17 -7.58 4.90
CA THR A 52 18.77 -7.15 4.84
C THR A 52 18.25 -6.70 6.20
N LEU A 53 17.25 -5.82 6.19
CA LEU A 53 16.49 -5.42 7.36
C LEU A 53 15.05 -5.90 7.22
N LEU A 54 14.46 -6.36 8.33
CA LEU A 54 13.05 -6.73 8.36
C LEU A 54 12.19 -5.47 8.42
N VAL A 55 11.32 -5.33 7.43
CA VAL A 55 10.25 -4.33 7.45
C VAL A 55 8.94 -4.99 7.88
N SER A 56 8.26 -4.35 8.80
CA SER A 56 6.98 -4.79 9.36
C SER A 56 5.92 -3.69 9.25
N LEU A 57 4.66 -4.10 9.19
CA LEU A 57 3.51 -3.25 9.48
C LEU A 57 3.24 -3.26 10.98
N LEU A 58 3.19 -2.09 11.60
CA LEU A 58 2.62 -1.93 12.94
C LEU A 58 1.17 -1.49 12.81
N VAL A 59 0.28 -2.20 13.49
CA VAL A 59 -1.16 -1.95 13.52
C VAL A 59 -1.56 -1.62 14.95
N TYR A 60 -2.06 -0.41 15.13
CA TYR A 60 -2.58 0.09 16.39
C TYR A 60 -4.10 0.11 16.33
N ASN A 61 -4.74 -0.52 17.32
CA ASN A 61 -6.20 -0.56 17.40
C ASN A 61 -6.76 0.88 17.49
N GLY A 62 -7.53 1.27 16.48
CA GLY A 62 -8.06 2.62 16.32
C GLY A 62 -9.41 2.86 16.99
N TRP A 63 -10.04 1.85 17.60
CA TRP A 63 -11.44 1.92 18.03
C TRP A 63 -11.75 3.21 18.83
N PRO A 64 -12.83 3.95 18.48
CA PRO A 64 -13.88 3.64 17.49
C PRO A 64 -13.58 4.09 16.05
N PHE A 65 -12.35 4.49 15.74
CA PHE A 65 -11.89 4.87 14.40
C PHE A 65 -11.17 3.71 13.69
N ALA A 66 -10.76 3.93 12.45
CA ALA A 66 -9.91 3.00 11.72
C ALA A 66 -8.54 2.85 12.40
N ASP A 67 -7.97 1.65 12.30
CA ASP A 67 -6.65 1.35 12.83
C ASP A 67 -5.58 2.29 12.27
N HIS A 68 -4.62 2.64 13.13
CA HIS A 68 -3.45 3.40 12.70
C HIS A 68 -2.36 2.44 12.22
N TRP A 69 -1.85 2.68 11.01
CA TRP A 69 -0.87 1.83 10.35
C TRP A 69 0.41 2.61 10.08
N GLU A 70 1.55 1.96 10.32
CA GLU A 70 2.86 2.50 10.00
C GLU A 70 3.87 1.40 9.63
N TYR A 71 4.87 1.76 8.84
CA TYR A 71 6.01 0.89 8.58
C TYR A 71 7.00 0.96 9.73
N PHE A 72 7.58 -0.19 10.06
CA PHE A 72 8.64 -0.31 11.04
C PHE A 72 9.81 -1.11 10.47
N VAL A 73 10.99 -0.50 10.47
CA VAL A 73 12.25 -1.11 10.06
C VAL A 73 12.99 -1.53 11.33
N SER A 74 13.16 -2.84 11.54
CA SER A 74 13.88 -3.36 12.71
C SER A 74 15.36 -3.02 12.67
N SER A 75 15.90 -2.64 13.82
CA SER A 75 17.34 -2.65 14.05
C SER A 75 17.86 -4.10 14.10
N PRO A 76 19.00 -4.41 13.46
CA PRO A 76 19.67 -5.70 13.60
C PRO A 76 20.10 -6.02 15.04
N ALA A 77 20.39 -4.98 15.83
CA ALA A 77 20.90 -5.15 17.19
C ALA A 77 19.80 -5.41 18.23
N ASP A 78 18.60 -4.88 18.01
CA ASP A 78 17.44 -5.04 18.88
C ASP A 78 16.17 -4.97 18.01
N PRO A 79 15.50 -6.11 17.72
CA PRO A 79 14.32 -6.14 16.87
C PRO A 79 13.15 -5.29 17.38
N GLU A 80 13.14 -4.91 18.66
CA GLU A 80 12.12 -4.06 19.28
C GLU A 80 12.41 -2.57 19.13
N VAL A 81 13.61 -2.21 18.65
CA VAL A 81 14.02 -0.84 18.33
C VAL A 81 14.16 -0.69 16.84
N GLY A 82 13.73 0.44 16.29
CA GLY A 82 13.77 0.64 14.85
C GLY A 82 13.44 2.03 14.37
N VAL A 83 13.14 2.12 13.08
CA VAL A 83 12.66 3.33 12.42
C VAL A 83 11.20 3.14 12.07
N VAL A 84 10.36 4.10 12.45
CA VAL A 84 8.97 4.19 12.03
C VAL A 84 8.84 5.17 10.88
N VAL A 85 8.09 4.80 9.85
CA VAL A 85 7.70 5.68 8.74
C VAL A 85 6.17 5.66 8.63
N GLN A 86 5.55 6.84 8.73
CA GLN A 86 4.09 6.95 8.79
C GLN A 86 3.54 8.19 8.09
N ALA A 87 2.27 8.13 7.73
CA ALA A 87 1.44 9.32 7.54
C ALA A 87 0.79 9.68 8.89
N ALA A 88 1.34 10.66 9.59
CA ALA A 88 0.84 11.16 10.86
C ALA A 88 -0.21 12.26 10.62
N GLY A 89 -1.14 12.43 11.56
CA GLY A 89 -2.18 13.44 11.49
C GLY A 89 -3.58 12.84 11.50
N ASP A 90 -4.54 13.62 11.02
CA ASP A 90 -5.95 13.22 11.05
C ASP A 90 -6.73 13.86 9.89
N VAL A 91 -7.97 13.41 9.72
CA VAL A 91 -8.82 13.77 8.57
C VAL A 91 -9.29 15.23 8.56
N ARG A 92 -9.19 15.91 9.72
CA ARG A 92 -9.52 17.33 9.90
C ARG A 92 -8.27 18.20 9.69
N GLY A 93 -7.14 17.80 10.26
CA GLY A 93 -5.85 18.49 10.16
C GLY A 93 -5.13 18.26 8.83
N GLY A 94 -5.46 17.17 8.14
CA GLY A 94 -4.63 16.61 7.08
C GLY A 94 -3.52 15.74 7.67
N PHE A 95 -2.88 14.97 6.81
CA PHE A 95 -1.75 14.12 7.19
C PHE A 95 -0.43 14.70 6.67
N TRP A 96 0.67 14.42 7.36
CA TRP A 96 2.04 14.68 6.94
C TRP A 96 2.88 13.42 7.08
N LEU A 97 3.97 13.32 6.32
CA LEU A 97 4.88 12.19 6.42
C LEU A 97 5.87 12.41 7.57
N GLU A 98 6.07 11.40 8.39
CA GLU A 98 6.94 11.47 9.56
C GLU A 98 7.84 10.23 9.63
N VAL A 99 9.12 10.46 9.94
CA VAL A 99 10.10 9.41 10.24
C VAL A 99 10.53 9.56 11.69
N LYS A 100 10.34 8.51 12.50
CA LYS A 100 10.84 8.44 13.89
C LYS A 100 11.95 7.39 13.97
N ARG A 101 13.17 7.82 14.27
CA ARG A 101 14.32 6.92 14.44
C ARG A 101 14.48 6.53 15.91
N GLY A 102 14.95 5.31 16.19
CA GLY A 102 15.14 4.81 17.56
C GLY A 102 13.84 4.51 18.29
N TRP A 103 12.74 4.34 17.55
CA TRP A 103 11.43 4.02 18.11
C TRP A 103 11.45 2.63 18.75
N ARG A 104 10.84 2.49 19.93
CA ARG A 104 10.75 1.20 20.63
C ARG A 104 9.29 0.74 20.69
N VAL A 105 8.99 -0.43 20.11
CA VAL A 105 7.64 -0.96 19.94
C VAL A 105 6.91 -1.11 21.29
N GLY A 106 7.61 -1.58 22.32
CA GLY A 106 7.07 -1.77 23.67
C GLY A 106 6.56 -0.51 24.38
N MET A 107 7.02 0.69 23.99
CA MET A 107 6.54 1.94 24.63
C MET A 107 5.06 2.23 24.40
N VAL A 108 4.45 1.63 23.37
CA VAL A 108 3.01 1.78 23.08
C VAL A 108 2.18 0.72 23.80
N ALA A 109 2.71 -0.49 23.96
CA ALA A 109 2.06 -1.57 24.70
C ALA A 109 1.81 -1.20 26.17
N ASP A 110 2.76 -0.46 26.79
CA ASP A 110 2.63 0.04 28.16
C ASP A 110 1.49 1.06 28.35
N ARG A 111 0.94 1.63 27.26
CA ARG A 111 -0.20 2.57 27.30
C ARG A 111 -1.56 1.90 27.16
N GLY A 112 -1.63 0.57 27.26
CA GLY A 112 -2.88 -0.20 27.26
C GLY A 112 -3.49 -0.46 25.88
N GLY A 113 -2.84 0.00 24.80
CA GLY A 113 -3.15 -0.37 23.43
C GLY A 113 -2.11 -1.35 22.91
N GLY A 114 -2.47 -2.63 22.77
CA GLY A 114 -1.57 -3.60 22.14
C GLY A 114 -1.26 -3.20 20.69
N VAL A 115 0.00 -3.33 20.28
CA VAL A 115 0.43 -3.17 18.89
C VAL A 115 0.55 -4.54 18.25
N ARG A 116 -0.13 -4.74 17.12
CA ARG A 116 0.04 -5.95 16.30
C ARG A 116 1.13 -5.69 15.27
N ARG A 117 2.12 -6.58 15.21
CA ARG A 117 3.23 -6.50 14.26
C ARG A 117 3.08 -7.59 13.20
N VAL A 118 3.15 -7.21 11.93
CA VAL A 118 3.10 -8.13 10.79
C VAL A 118 4.34 -7.94 9.94
N GLY A 119 5.12 -9.00 9.70
CA GLY A 119 6.26 -8.93 8.78
C GLY A 119 5.79 -8.75 7.33
N LEU A 120 6.39 -7.81 6.61
CA LEU A 120 6.08 -7.55 5.20
C LEU A 120 7.16 -8.09 4.26
N GLY A 121 8.43 -8.03 4.67
CA GLY A 121 9.54 -8.46 3.83
C GLY A 121 10.91 -8.17 4.42
N TRP A 122 11.91 -8.92 3.98
CA TRP A 122 13.32 -8.56 4.11
C TRP A 122 13.69 -7.63 2.97
N VAL A 123 14.18 -6.43 3.31
CA VAL A 123 14.59 -5.41 2.34
C VAL A 123 16.09 -5.24 2.40
N GLY A 124 16.74 -5.17 1.22
CA GLY A 124 18.19 -4.99 1.11
C GLY A 124 18.70 -3.73 1.80
N GLU A 125 19.85 -3.84 2.46
CA GLU A 125 20.49 -2.73 3.19
C GLU A 125 20.84 -1.55 2.27
N GLU A 126 20.96 -1.77 0.96
CA GLU A 126 21.19 -0.72 -0.03
C GLU A 126 20.10 0.35 0.00
N TYR A 127 18.87 -0.01 0.32
CA TYR A 127 17.77 0.95 0.49
C TYR A 127 17.90 1.73 1.81
N PHE A 128 18.70 1.27 2.76
CA PHE A 128 18.86 1.91 4.07
C PHE A 128 20.16 2.68 4.22
N ARG A 129 21.07 2.60 3.24
CA ARG A 129 22.23 3.48 3.16
C ARG A 129 21.76 4.91 2.84
N GLY A 130 22.27 5.88 3.59
CA GLY A 130 22.03 7.30 3.34
C GLY A 130 23.31 7.95 2.81
N ASP A 131 23.24 8.63 1.67
CA ASP A 131 24.39 9.31 1.06
C ASP A 131 24.69 10.70 1.66
N GLY A 132 23.98 11.16 2.69
CA GLY A 132 24.13 12.53 3.19
C GLY A 132 25.28 12.71 4.17
N ASP A 133 26.02 13.82 4.04
CA ASP A 133 26.77 14.50 5.09
C ASP A 133 25.80 15.31 5.99
N ALA A 134 26.16 15.57 7.25
CA ALA A 134 25.34 16.10 8.34
C ALA A 134 24.17 17.06 7.95
N GLY A 135 22.92 16.67 8.27
CA GLY A 135 21.72 17.51 8.07
C GLY A 135 20.39 16.74 8.29
N LEU A 136 19.32 17.46 8.62
CA LEU A 136 17.98 16.92 8.94
C LEU A 136 17.16 16.40 7.73
N GLU A 137 17.76 16.24 6.55
CA GLU A 137 17.09 15.72 5.33
C GLU A 137 17.78 14.47 4.75
N LYS A 138 18.30 13.57 5.60
CA LYS A 138 18.80 12.26 5.14
C LYS A 138 17.68 11.24 5.14
N LEU A 139 16.82 11.30 4.13
CA LEU A 139 15.99 10.15 3.79
C LEU A 139 16.91 9.05 3.24
N CYS A 140 16.81 7.82 3.74
CA CYS A 140 17.44 6.69 3.05
C CYS A 140 16.66 6.33 1.78
N GLY A 141 17.23 5.50 0.90
CA GLY A 141 16.56 5.07 -0.34
C GLY A 141 15.14 4.53 -0.11
N PHE A 142 14.95 3.77 0.96
CA PHE A 142 13.65 3.23 1.37
C PHE A 142 12.65 4.35 1.68
N GLU A 143 13.03 5.30 2.55
CA GLU A 143 12.18 6.44 2.92
C GLU A 143 11.87 7.31 1.70
N GLY A 144 12.85 7.52 0.82
CA GLY A 144 12.67 8.25 -0.43
C GLY A 144 11.66 7.58 -1.37
N VAL A 145 11.63 6.25 -1.45
CA VAL A 145 10.64 5.51 -2.25
C VAL A 145 9.25 5.63 -1.62
N LEU A 146 9.11 5.41 -0.31
CA LEU A 146 7.81 5.53 0.36
C LEU A 146 7.22 6.94 0.24
N PHE A 147 8.06 7.98 0.27
CA PHE A 147 7.61 9.37 0.23
C PHE A 147 7.13 9.84 -1.14
N ARG A 148 7.28 9.02 -2.18
CA ARG A 148 6.65 9.27 -3.49
C ARG A 148 5.12 9.14 -3.41
N ALA A 149 4.62 8.30 -2.50
CA ALA A 149 3.21 8.31 -2.14
C ALA A 149 2.90 9.56 -1.32
N ARG A 150 2.01 10.41 -1.85
CA ARG A 150 1.68 11.69 -1.22
C ARG A 150 0.95 11.47 0.10
N ALA A 151 1.26 12.32 1.09
CA ALA A 151 0.49 12.35 2.32
C ALA A 151 -1.00 12.59 2.03
N PRO A 152 -1.92 11.89 2.72
CA PRO A 152 -3.35 12.13 2.59
C PRO A 152 -3.74 13.60 2.87
N GLY A 153 -4.45 14.20 1.93
CA GLY A 153 -4.95 15.57 2.07
C GLY A 153 -6.14 15.69 3.03
N LYS A 154 -6.55 16.93 3.35
CA LYS A 154 -7.77 17.19 4.12
C LYS A 154 -9.01 16.72 3.34
N THR A 155 -9.79 15.83 3.95
CA THR A 155 -11.00 15.25 3.32
C THR A 155 -12.31 15.80 3.88
N LEU A 156 -12.30 16.44 5.05
CA LEU A 156 -13.49 17.12 5.60
C LEU A 156 -13.69 18.48 4.93
N ARG A 157 -14.79 18.63 4.17
CA ARG A 157 -15.28 19.94 3.73
C ARG A 157 -16.01 20.62 4.89
N SER A 158 -15.73 21.91 5.13
CA SER A 158 -16.59 22.72 6.01
C SER A 158 -17.96 22.87 5.36
N VAL A 159 -19.03 22.61 6.11
CA VAL A 159 -20.39 22.90 5.67
C VAL A 159 -20.65 24.39 5.83
N ASP A 160 -20.23 25.19 4.85
CA ASP A 160 -20.79 26.54 4.73
C ASP A 160 -22.25 26.38 4.32
N GLY A 161 -23.15 26.68 5.26
CA GLY A 161 -24.59 26.55 5.10
C GLY A 161 -25.12 27.52 4.05
N LYS A 162 -25.00 27.15 2.77
CA LYS A 162 -25.78 27.67 1.62
C LYS A 162 -25.40 26.88 0.36
N GLY A 163 -26.14 25.83 0.05
CA GLY A 163 -25.96 25.10 -1.22
C GLY A 163 -26.91 23.91 -1.32
N GLY A 164 -27.88 24.00 -2.23
CA GLY A 164 -29.05 23.13 -2.33
C GLY A 164 -28.75 21.63 -2.48
N ALA A 165 -29.71 20.84 -1.98
CA ALA A 165 -29.83 19.42 -2.18
C ALA A 165 -29.97 19.08 -3.68
N THR A 166 -28.86 18.90 -4.41
CA THR A 166 -28.82 18.28 -5.75
C THR A 166 -27.40 18.00 -6.26
N ALA A 167 -26.43 17.72 -5.38
CA ALA A 167 -25.19 17.09 -5.80
C ALA A 167 -25.25 15.61 -5.38
N GLY A 168 -25.17 14.71 -6.36
CA GLY A 168 -25.11 13.27 -6.12
C GLY A 168 -24.08 12.96 -5.04
N ARG A 169 -24.40 11.97 -4.20
CA ARG A 169 -23.55 11.51 -3.10
C ARG A 169 -22.30 10.84 -3.68
N GLU A 170 -21.39 11.65 -4.21
CA GLU A 170 -20.08 11.24 -4.65
C GLU A 170 -19.40 10.63 -3.42
N ARG A 171 -19.13 9.33 -3.49
CA ARG A 171 -18.44 8.61 -2.42
C ARG A 171 -17.01 9.12 -2.41
N ILE A 172 -16.75 10.14 -1.61
CA ILE A 172 -15.39 10.63 -1.39
C ILE A 172 -14.66 9.51 -0.66
N THR A 173 -13.78 8.78 -1.36
CA THR A 173 -12.85 7.85 -0.73
C THR A 173 -11.92 8.66 0.16
N GLN A 174 -12.17 8.59 1.46
CA GLN A 174 -11.39 9.30 2.46
C GLN A 174 -10.00 8.67 2.53
N ARG A 175 -8.97 9.43 2.18
CA ARG A 175 -7.58 9.03 2.35
C ARG A 175 -7.14 9.19 3.81
N ASN A 176 -6.48 8.17 4.35
CA ASN A 176 -5.94 8.08 5.71
C ASN A 176 -4.56 7.39 5.72
N CYS A 177 -4.01 7.09 6.90
CA CYS A 177 -2.73 6.39 7.05
C CYS A 177 -2.71 5.01 6.37
N GLN A 178 -3.79 4.24 6.44
CA GLN A 178 -3.89 2.92 5.80
C GLN A 178 -3.80 3.04 4.27
N THR A 179 -4.54 3.98 3.66
CA THR A 179 -4.45 4.22 2.21
C THR A 179 -3.06 4.67 1.80
N TRP A 180 -2.38 5.48 2.63
CA TRP A 180 -1.01 5.88 2.36
C TRP A 180 -0.04 4.70 2.42
N VAL A 181 -0.17 3.81 3.41
CA VAL A 181 0.64 2.58 3.49
C VAL A 181 0.44 1.72 2.23
N VAL A 182 -0.79 1.53 1.77
CA VAL A 182 -1.04 0.78 0.53
C VAL A 182 -0.36 1.45 -0.68
N GLU A 183 -0.53 2.75 -0.86
CA GLU A 183 0.08 3.48 -1.99
C GLU A 183 1.61 3.51 -1.93
N ALA A 184 2.20 3.61 -0.73
CA ALA A 184 3.64 3.56 -0.55
C ALA A 184 4.21 2.16 -0.84
N ALA A 185 3.48 1.10 -0.51
CA ALA A 185 3.84 -0.26 -0.90
C ALA A 185 3.85 -0.42 -2.43
N GLU A 186 2.89 0.18 -3.15
CA GLU A 186 2.84 0.16 -4.61
C GLU A 186 4.07 0.83 -5.24
N GLU A 187 4.54 1.94 -4.67
CA GLU A 187 5.82 2.56 -5.08
C GLU A 187 7.01 1.64 -4.82
N GLY A 188 7.02 0.95 -3.68
CA GLY A 188 8.07 -0.03 -3.39
C GLY A 188 8.05 -1.25 -4.32
N VAL A 189 6.88 -1.71 -4.80
CA VAL A 189 6.79 -2.77 -5.81
C VAL A 189 7.39 -2.32 -7.14
N LYS A 190 7.13 -1.07 -7.57
CA LYS A 190 7.72 -0.51 -8.80
C LYS A 190 9.24 -0.45 -8.74
N GLU A 191 9.80 -0.22 -7.55
CA GLU A 191 11.24 -0.18 -7.30
C GLU A 191 11.83 -1.55 -6.94
N GLY A 192 11.02 -2.61 -6.86
CA GLY A 192 11.49 -3.96 -6.55
C GLY A 192 11.89 -4.18 -5.09
N ILE A 193 11.42 -3.34 -4.16
CA ILE A 193 11.61 -3.51 -2.71
C ILE A 193 10.86 -4.74 -2.18
N TRP A 194 9.69 -5.02 -2.76
CA TRP A 194 8.83 -6.17 -2.42
C TRP A 194 8.00 -6.63 -3.62
N GLY A 195 7.45 -7.84 -3.52
CA GLY A 195 6.53 -8.38 -4.51
C GLY A 195 5.09 -7.88 -4.34
N GLN A 196 4.26 -8.13 -5.36
CA GLN A 196 2.86 -7.69 -5.42
C GLN A 196 2.00 -8.26 -4.28
N GLU A 197 2.39 -9.40 -3.72
CA GLU A 197 1.73 -10.05 -2.57
C GLU A 197 1.64 -9.13 -1.34
N VAL A 198 2.60 -8.22 -1.14
CA VAL A 198 2.59 -7.27 -0.03
C VAL A 198 1.46 -6.25 -0.22
N VAL A 199 1.30 -5.72 -1.42
CA VAL A 199 0.23 -4.77 -1.76
C VAL A 199 -1.13 -5.45 -1.66
N ASP A 200 -1.25 -6.68 -2.16
CA ASP A 200 -2.50 -7.44 -2.13
C ASP A 200 -2.94 -7.75 -0.68
N TYR A 201 -1.99 -8.10 0.18
CA TYR A 201 -2.23 -8.25 1.62
C TYR A 201 -2.72 -6.95 2.26
N LEU A 202 -2.00 -5.83 2.04
CA LEU A 202 -2.34 -4.54 2.64
C LEU A 202 -3.72 -4.03 2.17
N ARG A 203 -4.04 -4.19 0.89
CA ARG A 203 -5.36 -3.87 0.34
C ARG A 203 -6.46 -4.70 1.00
N GLY A 204 -6.28 -6.02 1.05
CA GLY A 204 -7.23 -6.93 1.69
C GLY A 204 -7.48 -6.58 3.17
N ALA A 205 -6.42 -6.25 3.90
CA ALA A 205 -6.51 -5.93 5.32
C ALA A 205 -7.19 -4.56 5.54
N SER A 206 -6.88 -3.56 4.72
CA SER A 206 -7.48 -2.21 4.84
C SER A 206 -8.99 -2.19 4.61
N MET A 207 -9.52 -3.13 3.82
CA MET A 207 -10.96 -3.24 3.53
C MET A 207 -11.76 -3.89 4.66
N MET A 208 -11.10 -4.53 5.63
CA MET A 208 -11.74 -5.22 6.75
C MET A 208 -11.78 -4.37 8.02
N ASP A 209 -11.02 -3.28 8.07
CA ASP A 209 -10.97 -2.32 9.18
C ASP A 209 -12.00 -1.17 9.03
N CYS A 210 -12.95 -1.28 8.08
CA CYS A 210 -14.00 -0.29 7.76
C CYS A 210 -15.39 -0.67 8.29
#